data_AF-A0A7Y1YRF6-F1
#
_entry.id   AF-A0A7Y1YRF6-F1
#
_cell.length_a   1.000
_cell.length_b   1.000
_cell.length_c   1.000
_cell.angle_alpha   90.00
_cell.angle_beta   90.00
_cell.angle_gamma   90.00
#
_symmetry.space_group_name_H-M   'P 1'
#
loop_
_entity.id
_entity.type
_entity.pdbx_description
1 polymer ?
#
loop_
_entity_poly.entity_id
_entity_poly.type
_entity_poly.pdbx_seq_one_letter_code
_entity_poly.pdbx_strand_id
1 'polypeptide(L)'
;MTGNNFPKLHNAAWPGVVGKGPDSEPPISLEVMLKMTSRAVVNGTKFDGIDLFLSEPHTSIDSTEDEIKALADQVAGYGLAVGSVVAPVWEPTGGGSAMGS
;
A
#
# COMPACT_ATOMS: atom_id res chain seq x y z
N MET A 1 -18.68 8.94 -23.37
CA MET A 1 -19.04 9.68 -22.15
C MET A 1 -17.75 10.20 -21.53
N THR A 2 -17.58 11.52 -21.44
CA THR A 2 -16.51 12.12 -20.63
C THR A 2 -16.94 11.99 -19.16
N GLY A 3 -16.75 10.79 -18.61
CA GLY A 3 -17.02 10.53 -17.20
C GLY A 3 -15.99 11.29 -16.37
N ASN A 4 -16.47 12.16 -15.48
CA ASN A 4 -15.59 12.80 -14.50
C ASN A 4 -14.94 11.69 -13.67
N ASN A 5 -13.61 11.55 -13.77
CA ASN A 5 -12.85 10.50 -13.07
C ASN A 5 -12.32 11.01 -11.72
N PHE A 6 -13.09 11.89 -11.08
CA PHE A 6 -12.79 12.44 -9.77
C PHE A 6 -13.97 12.25 -8.82
N PRO A 7 -13.71 11.91 -7.54
CA PRO A 7 -12.39 11.68 -6.95
C PRO A 7 -11.71 10.39 -7.48
N LYS A 8 -10.38 10.36 -7.43
CA LYS A 8 -9.57 9.18 -7.78
C LYS A 8 -9.77 8.08 -6.74
N LEU A 9 -9.93 6.84 -7.20
CA LEU A 9 -10.18 5.71 -6.31
C LEU A 9 -8.88 4.98 -5.98
N HIS A 10 -8.54 4.94 -4.69
CA HIS A 10 -7.33 4.27 -4.19
C HIS A 10 -7.68 3.12 -3.25
N ASN A 11 -6.95 2.01 -3.35
CA ASN A 11 -7.07 0.90 -2.41
C ASN A 11 -6.09 1.09 -1.25
N ALA A 12 -6.55 1.05 -0.01
CA ALA A 12 -5.64 1.09 1.13
C ALA A 12 -4.96 -0.27 1.31
N ALA A 13 -3.62 -0.30 1.34
CA ALA A 13 -2.84 -1.54 1.48
C ALA A 13 -2.66 -1.99 2.94
N TRP A 14 -3.11 -1.21 3.92
CA TRP A 14 -3.09 -1.59 5.34
C TRP A 14 -3.84 -2.91 5.67
N PRO A 15 -5.07 -3.16 5.18
CA PRO A 15 -5.91 -4.26 5.67
C PRO A 15 -5.34 -5.65 5.36
N GLY A 16 -4.35 -5.76 4.46
CA GLY A 16 -3.65 -7.00 4.13
C GLY A 16 -2.60 -7.43 5.16
N VAL A 17 -2.22 -6.54 6.08
CA VAL A 17 -1.27 -6.82 7.20
C VAL A 17 -2.00 -7.40 8.42
N VAL A 18 -3.34 -7.35 8.46
CA VAL A 18 -4.12 -7.76 9.64
C VAL A 18 -4.28 -9.29 9.67
N GLY A 19 -3.17 -9.97 9.98
CA GLY A 19 -3.03 -11.39 10.32
C GLY A 19 -2.81 -11.54 11.83
N LYS A 20 -3.71 -12.27 12.48
CA LYS A 20 -3.92 -12.31 13.93
C LYS A 20 -2.93 -13.23 14.65
N GLY A 21 -1.77 -12.72 15.03
CA GLY A 21 -0.88 -13.39 16.00
C GLY A 21 -0.11 -14.61 15.47
N PRO A 22 0.62 -15.33 16.34
CA PRO A 22 1.62 -16.33 15.97
C PRO A 22 1.12 -17.50 15.12
N ASP A 23 -0.17 -17.81 15.18
CA ASP A 23 -0.80 -18.94 14.48
C ASP A 23 -1.68 -18.48 13.30
N SER A 24 -1.46 -17.27 12.78
CA SER A 24 -2.21 -16.75 11.64
C SER A 24 -1.54 -16.99 10.28
N GLU A 25 -2.34 -16.94 9.22
CA GLU A 25 -1.86 -16.97 7.85
C GLU A 25 -0.83 -15.84 7.60
N PRO A 26 0.22 -16.10 6.81
CA PRO A 26 1.22 -15.08 6.52
C PRO A 26 0.62 -13.87 5.82
N PRO A 27 1.18 -12.65 6.01
CA PRO A 27 0.76 -11.47 5.28
C PRO A 27 0.82 -11.70 3.76
N ILE A 28 -0.19 -11.22 3.05
CA ILE A 28 -0.20 -11.23 1.58
C ILE A 28 0.94 -10.31 1.11
N SER A 29 1.79 -10.74 0.17
CA SER A 29 2.89 -9.90 -0.31
C SER A 29 2.38 -8.65 -1.04
N LEU A 30 3.16 -7.56 -1.02
CA LEU A 30 2.81 -6.32 -1.71
C LEU A 30 2.55 -6.55 -3.20
N GLU A 31 3.36 -7.38 -3.86
CA GLU A 31 3.17 -7.74 -5.27
C GLU A 31 1.78 -8.36 -5.53
N VAL A 32 1.36 -9.30 -4.67
CA VAL A 32 0.03 -9.92 -4.79
C VAL A 32 -1.07 -8.89 -4.57
N MET A 33 -0.91 -7.96 -3.63
CA MET A 33 -1.85 -6.87 -3.38
C MET A 33 -1.97 -5.93 -4.59
N LEU A 34 -0.85 -5.55 -5.23
CA LEU A 34 -0.83 -4.72 -6.44
C LEU A 34 -1.49 -5.44 -7.62
N LYS A 35 -1.23 -6.73 -7.79
CA LYS A 35 -1.86 -7.56 -8.81
C LYS A 35 -3.37 -7.71 -8.60
N MET A 36 -3.82 -7.86 -7.35
CA MET A 36 -5.26 -7.91 -7.05
C MET A 36 -5.92 -6.56 -7.30
N THR A 37 -5.29 -5.46 -6.86
CA THR A 37 -5.80 -4.09 -7.01
C THR A 37 -5.93 -3.69 -8.48
N SER A 38 -4.90 -3.92 -9.29
CA SER A 38 -4.90 -3.59 -10.72
C SER A 38 -5.91 -4.40 -11.54
N ARG A 39 -6.26 -5.61 -11.08
CA ARG A 39 -7.25 -6.50 -11.73
C ARG A 39 -8.68 -6.28 -11.24
N ALA A 40 -8.88 -5.56 -10.14
CA ALA A 40 -10.21 -5.31 -9.61
C ALA A 40 -11.01 -4.39 -10.54
N VAL A 41 -12.19 -4.86 -10.96
CA VAL A 41 -13.14 -4.11 -11.78
C VAL A 41 -14.53 -4.36 -11.24
N VAL A 42 -15.25 -3.29 -10.88
CA VAL A 42 -16.65 -3.37 -10.45
C VAL A 42 -17.45 -2.40 -11.30
N ASN A 43 -18.42 -2.91 -12.05
CA ASN A 43 -19.26 -2.11 -12.96
C ASN A 43 -18.46 -1.24 -13.95
N GLY A 44 -17.29 -1.73 -14.40
CA GLY A 44 -16.38 -1.00 -15.28
C GLY A 44 -15.44 -0.02 -14.58
N THR A 45 -15.59 0.21 -13.27
CA THR A 45 -14.70 1.06 -12.47
C THR A 45 -13.50 0.26 -11.97
N LYS A 46 -12.31 0.86 -12.07
CA LYS A 46 -11.02 0.34 -11.59
C LYS A 46 -10.47 1.23 -10.47
N PHE A 47 -9.48 0.73 -9.72
CA PHE A 47 -8.64 1.59 -8.90
C PHE A 47 -7.70 2.41 -9.79
N ASP A 48 -7.54 3.69 -9.45
CA ASP A 48 -6.51 4.58 -10.02
C ASP A 48 -5.18 4.45 -9.29
N GLY A 49 -5.21 3.96 -8.04
CA GLY A 49 -4.00 3.85 -7.23
C GLY A 49 -4.14 3.00 -5.97
N ILE A 50 -3.10 3.09 -5.14
CA ILE A 50 -2.95 2.38 -3.88
C ILE A 50 -2.39 3.35 -2.82
N ASP A 51 -2.73 3.12 -1.57
CA ASP A 51 -2.15 3.83 -0.42
C ASP A 51 -1.27 2.85 0.36
N LEU A 52 -0.02 3.25 0.60
CA LEU A 52 0.99 2.37 1.21
C LEU A 52 1.07 2.58 2.72
N PHE A 53 1.33 1.50 3.44
CA PHE A 53 1.72 1.58 4.84
C PHE A 53 3.24 1.44 4.94
N LEU A 54 3.90 2.42 5.55
CA LEU A 54 5.35 2.43 5.73
C LEU A 54 5.72 1.55 6.92
N SER A 55 5.54 0.24 6.81
CA SER A 55 5.97 -0.74 7.79
C SER A 55 6.25 -2.10 7.15
N GLU A 56 7.05 -2.90 7.83
CA GLU A 56 7.26 -4.30 7.47
C GLU A 56 5.94 -5.10 7.58
N PRO A 57 5.72 -6.09 6.71
CA PRO A 57 6.67 -6.67 5.76
C PRO A 57 6.64 -6.03 4.35
N HIS A 58 5.95 -4.91 4.16
CA HIS A 58 5.66 -4.40 2.81
C HIS A 58 6.53 -3.22 2.40
N THR A 59 6.73 -2.26 3.29
CA THR A 59 7.49 -1.05 2.99
C THR A 59 8.35 -0.72 4.20
N SER A 60 9.64 -1.03 4.12
CA SER A 60 10.57 -0.73 5.21
C SER A 60 10.69 0.78 5.42
N ILE A 61 10.64 1.24 6.67
CA ILE A 61 10.96 2.63 7.00
C ILE A 61 12.44 2.97 6.81
N ASP A 62 13.28 1.95 6.80
CA ASP A 62 14.73 2.08 6.61
C ASP A 62 15.13 1.93 5.13
N SER A 63 14.15 1.98 4.21
CA SER A 63 14.41 1.86 2.77
C SER A 63 15.36 2.94 2.27
N THR A 64 16.34 2.51 1.48
CA THR A 64 17.24 3.39 0.74
C THR A 64 16.53 4.09 -0.42
N GLU A 65 17.17 5.12 -0.99
CA GLU A 65 16.62 5.83 -2.17
C GLU A 65 16.38 4.89 -3.36
N ASP A 66 17.27 3.93 -3.59
CA ASP A 66 17.14 2.98 -4.69
C ASP A 66 16.00 1.97 -4.45
N GLU A 67 15.78 1.55 -3.20
CA GLU A 67 14.64 0.72 -2.84
C GLU A 67 13.31 1.48 -2.98
N ILE A 68 13.28 2.77 -2.64
CA ILE A 68 12.11 3.63 -2.86
C ILE A 68 11.80 3.78 -4.35
N LYS A 69 12.82 3.95 -5.21
CA LYS A 69 12.65 3.99 -6.66
C LYS A 69 12.12 2.66 -7.20
N ALA A 70 12.69 1.54 -6.75
CA ALA A 70 12.23 0.21 -7.16
C ALA A 70 10.76 -0.04 -6.75
N LEU A 71 10.38 0.39 -5.55
CA LEU A 71 8.98 0.36 -5.07
C LEU A 71 8.06 1.20 -5.97
N ALA A 72 8.47 2.43 -6.31
CA ALA A 72 7.69 3.30 -7.18
C ALA A 72 7.52 2.69 -8.58
N ASP A 73 8.60 2.14 -9.16
CA ASP A 73 8.58 1.46 -10.45
C ASP A 73 7.69 0.22 -10.43
N GLN A 74 7.73 -0.56 -9.35
CA GLN A 74 6.86 -1.72 -9.16
C GLN A 74 5.39 -1.29 -9.16
N VAL A 75 5.00 -0.29 -8.37
CA VAL A 75 3.61 0.21 -8.31
C VAL A 75 3.16 0.74 -9.67
N ALA A 76 4.01 1.53 -10.33
CA ALA A 76 3.74 2.09 -11.66
C ALA A 76 3.59 0.99 -12.73
N GLY A 77 4.35 -0.11 -12.62
CA GLY A 77 4.24 -1.28 -13.49
C GLY A 77 2.87 -1.95 -13.48
N TYR A 78 2.08 -1.76 -12.42
CA TYR A 78 0.68 -2.20 -12.32
C TYR A 78 -0.33 -1.15 -12.79
N GLY A 79 0.12 -0.01 -13.31
CA GLY A 79 -0.74 1.11 -13.74
C GLY A 79 -1.44 1.82 -12.59
N LEU A 80 -0.88 1.73 -11.37
CA LEU A 80 -1.40 2.35 -10.16
C LEU A 80 -0.53 3.54 -9.77
N ALA A 81 -1.12 4.57 -9.18
CA ALA A 81 -0.40 5.64 -8.49
C ALA A 81 -0.31 5.36 -6.98
N VAL A 82 0.77 5.83 -6.32
CA VAL A 82 0.80 5.95 -4.86
C VAL A 82 0.06 7.24 -4.49
N GLY A 83 -1.09 7.12 -3.81
CA GLY A 83 -1.91 8.28 -3.45
C GLY A 83 -1.49 8.93 -2.14
N SER A 84 -1.32 8.09 -1.12
CA SER A 84 -0.87 8.47 0.20
C SER A 84 0.03 7.40 0.81
N VAL A 85 0.75 7.83 1.84
CA VAL A 85 1.54 6.95 2.70
C VAL A 85 1.07 7.12 4.13
N VAL A 86 0.96 6.03 4.86
CA VAL A 86 0.65 6.04 6.28
C VAL A 86 1.93 5.80 7.06
N ALA A 87 2.28 6.76 7.90
CA ALA A 87 3.45 6.66 8.77
C ALA A 87 3.20 5.64 9.90
N PRO A 88 4.21 4.84 10.29
CA PRO A 88 4.10 3.97 11.45
C PRO A 88 4.23 4.83 12.69
N VAL A 89 3.13 5.00 13.43
CA VAL A 89 3.11 5.80 14.67
C VAL A 89 2.97 4.93 15.92
N TRP A 90 3.14 3.61 15.76
CA TRP A 90 3.04 2.61 16.82
C TRP A 90 4.34 1.81 16.89
N GLU A 91 4.83 1.57 18.11
CA GLU A 91 6.08 0.83 18.34
C GLU A 91 6.14 -0.54 17.62
N PRO A 92 5.06 -1.36 17.57
CA PRO A 92 5.08 -2.63 16.84
C PRO A 92 5.26 -2.49 15.32
N THR A 93 5.10 -1.29 14.77
CA THR A 93 5.22 -0.99 13.33
C THR A 93 6.60 -0.43 12.97
N GLY A 94 7.53 -0.43 13.93
CA GLY A 94 8.91 0.08 13.78
C GLY A 94 9.04 1.59 13.96
N GLY A 95 7.93 2.32 14.03
CA GLY A 95 7.92 3.77 14.17
C GLY A 95 7.83 4.27 15.60
N GLY A 96 7.93 5.59 15.75
CA GLY A 96 7.87 6.29 17.03
C GLY A 96 6.49 6.87 17.34
N SER A 97 6.32 7.38 18.57
CA SER A 97 5.11 8.10 18.97
C SER A 97 4.83 9.28 18.02
N ALA A 98 3.58 9.44 17.60
CA ALA A 98 3.12 10.60 16.84
C ALA A 98 3.35 11.94 17.60
N MET A 99 3.51 11.88 18.93
CA MET A 99 3.69 13.05 19.79
C MET A 99 5.18 13.39 20.06
N GLY A 100 6.14 12.65 19.48
CA GLY A 100 7.57 12.79 19.80
C GLY A 100 8.00 11.98 21.02
N SER A 101 9.23 12.20 21.48
CA SER A 101 9.87 11.57 22.65
C SER A 101 9.88 12.49 23.87
#